data_AF-A0A520JAS7-F1
#
_entry.id   AF-A0A520JAS7-F1
#
_cell.length_a   1.000
_cell.length_b   1.000
_cell.length_c   1.000
_cell.angle_alpha   90.00
_cell.angle_beta   90.00
_cell.angle_gamma   90.00
#
_symmetry.space_group_name_H-M   'P 1'
#
loop_
_entity.id
_entity.type
_entity.pdbx_description
1 polymer ?
#
loop_
_entity_poly.entity_id
_entity_poly.type
_entity_poly.pdbx_seq_one_letter_code
_entity_poly.pdbx_strand_id
1 'polypeptide(L)'
;MSAMADFQQDGADTGTLRFTGDLSLANIGNLPDRLEAVDAASIKRVDLSQVDRIDTIGAWIVHRFAARNDATIDGLDADGQNLFDQVVASDQPLAARGKPVGSVKRVLGEIGDAVVLTGRTMLGLLAFLGATTIAFG
;
A
#
# COMPACT_ATOMS: atom_id res chain seq x y z
N MET A 1 -2.50 -24.14 18.51
CA MET A 1 -1.86 -22.82 18.73
C MET A 1 -0.77 -22.74 17.70
N SER A 2 -0.80 -21.77 16.79
CA SER A 2 0.28 -21.62 15.81
C SER A 2 1.54 -21.09 16.49
N ALA A 3 2.71 -21.48 15.99
CA ALA A 3 3.98 -20.99 16.49
C ALA A 3 4.15 -19.49 16.16
N MET A 4 4.91 -18.76 16.99
CA MET A 4 5.30 -17.39 16.68
C MET A 4 6.10 -17.35 15.37
N ALA A 5 6.00 -16.22 14.65
CA ALA A 5 6.82 -16.00 13.46
C ALA A 5 8.32 -16.04 13.81
N ASP A 6 9.06 -16.83 13.06
CA ASP A 6 10.51 -16.91 13.20
C ASP A 6 11.19 -17.08 11.85
N PHE A 7 12.51 -16.94 11.82
CA PHE A 7 13.33 -17.22 10.65
C PHE A 7 14.68 -17.80 11.01
N GLN A 8 15.25 -18.55 10.06
CA GLN A 8 16.60 -19.09 10.13
C GLN A 8 17.32 -18.82 8.81
N GLN A 9 18.60 -18.48 8.90
CA GLN A 9 19.46 -18.38 7.72
C GLN A 9 20.09 -19.76 7.49
N ASP A 10 19.71 -20.42 6.40
CA ASP A 10 20.41 -21.62 5.95
C ASP A 10 21.83 -21.19 5.54
N GLY A 11 22.83 -21.99 5.92
CA GLY A 11 24.24 -21.61 6.03
C GLY A 11 24.81 -20.68 4.95
N ALA A 12 25.84 -19.91 5.33
CA ALA A 12 26.38 -18.74 4.63
C ALA A 12 26.57 -18.85 3.09
N ASP A 13 26.76 -20.06 2.56
CA ASP A 13 26.92 -20.31 1.12
C ASP A 13 25.62 -20.33 0.31
N THR A 14 24.46 -20.60 0.93
CA THR A 14 23.19 -20.74 0.21
C THR A 14 22.41 -19.42 0.08
N GLY A 15 22.69 -18.46 0.98
CA GLY A 15 22.00 -17.17 1.03
C GLY A 15 20.47 -17.29 1.16
N THR A 16 19.98 -18.37 1.78
CA THR A 16 18.55 -18.64 1.94
C THR A 16 18.07 -18.26 3.33
N LEU A 17 17.02 -17.46 3.42
CA LEU A 17 16.33 -17.12 4.66
C LEU A 17 14.99 -17.87 4.71
N ARG A 18 14.88 -18.85 5.60
CA ARG A 18 13.68 -19.67 5.78
C ARG A 18 12.82 -19.08 6.87
N PHE A 19 11.56 -18.79 6.56
CA PHE A 19 10.55 -18.37 7.52
C PHE A 19 9.76 -19.56 8.04
N THR A 20 9.36 -19.49 9.31
CA THR A 20 8.61 -20.54 9.99
C THR A 20 7.53 -19.94 10.88
N GLY A 21 6.47 -20.70 11.13
CA GLY A 21 5.39 -20.31 12.06
C GLY A 21 4.33 -19.41 11.42
N ASP A 22 3.64 -18.62 12.24
CA ASP A 22 2.51 -17.80 11.82
C ASP A 22 2.90 -16.34 11.57
N LEU A 23 2.95 -15.96 10.30
CA LEU A 23 3.23 -14.62 9.81
C LEU A 23 2.01 -13.68 9.87
N SER A 24 0.97 -14.00 10.65
CA SER A 24 -0.11 -13.04 10.89
C SER A 24 0.29 -11.94 11.86
N LEU A 25 -0.38 -10.79 11.77
CA LEU A 25 -0.19 -9.64 12.66
C LEU A 25 -0.25 -10.03 14.16
N ALA A 26 -1.06 -11.02 14.51
CA ALA A 26 -1.20 -11.49 15.89
C ALA A 26 0.06 -12.19 16.43
N ASN A 27 0.84 -12.82 15.54
CA ASN A 27 1.94 -13.71 15.88
C ASN A 27 3.30 -13.25 15.31
N ILE A 28 3.32 -12.11 14.59
CA ILE A 28 4.51 -11.53 13.95
C ILE A 28 5.56 -11.00 14.95
N GLY A 29 5.12 -10.59 16.15
CA GLY A 29 6.00 -10.11 17.21
C GLY A 29 6.97 -9.00 16.75
N ASN A 30 8.26 -9.18 17.08
CA ASN A 30 9.36 -8.27 16.71
C ASN A 30 10.13 -8.74 15.46
N LEU A 31 9.53 -9.61 14.63
CA LEU A 31 10.14 -10.09 13.39
C LEU A 31 10.67 -8.94 12.49
N PRO A 32 9.96 -7.82 12.29
CA PRO A 32 10.47 -6.71 11.46
C PRO A 32 11.81 -6.16 11.95
N ASP A 33 11.94 -5.88 13.25
CA ASP A 33 13.16 -5.35 13.85
C ASP A 33 14.33 -6.33 13.70
N ARG A 34 14.04 -7.63 13.86
CA ARG A 34 15.03 -8.70 13.68
C ARG A 34 15.49 -8.82 12.22
N LEU A 35 14.60 -8.62 11.25
CA LEU A 35 14.94 -8.59 9.82
C LEU A 35 15.74 -7.35 9.41
N GLU A 36 15.62 -6.24 10.14
CA GLU A 36 16.48 -5.06 9.94
C GLU A 36 17.92 -5.31 10.37
N ALA A 37 18.14 -6.18 11.35
CA ALA A 37 19.46 -6.57 11.82
C ALA A 37 20.18 -7.62 10.93
N VAL A 38 19.47 -8.23 9.97
CA VAL A 38 20.05 -9.21 9.04
C VAL A 38 20.92 -8.50 8.00
N ASP A 39 22.11 -9.04 7.74
CA ASP A 39 22.97 -8.55 6.66
C ASP A 39 22.35 -8.87 5.29
N ALA A 40 21.71 -7.83 4.75
CA ALA A 40 21.04 -7.76 3.47
C ALA A 40 21.83 -8.35 2.29
N ALA A 41 23.15 -8.13 2.26
CA ALA A 41 23.99 -8.51 1.11
C ALA A 41 24.16 -10.03 0.95
N SER A 42 23.82 -10.80 1.98
CA SER A 42 23.99 -12.26 2.00
C SER A 42 22.74 -13.04 1.57
N ILE A 43 21.59 -12.39 1.42
CA ILE A 43 20.31 -13.08 1.19
C ILE A 43 19.89 -12.97 -0.28
N LYS A 44 19.76 -14.13 -0.94
CA LYS A 44 19.34 -14.26 -2.34
C LYS A 44 17.98 -14.94 -2.51
N ARG A 45 17.55 -15.67 -1.48
CA ARG A 45 16.32 -16.47 -1.50
C ARG A 45 15.61 -16.38 -0.17
N VAL A 46 14.30 -16.23 -0.22
CA VAL A 46 13.38 -16.30 0.89
C VAL A 46 12.49 -17.52 0.70
N ASP A 47 12.49 -18.42 1.68
CA ASP A 47 11.75 -19.66 1.65
C ASP A 47 10.60 -19.62 2.68
N LEU A 48 9.37 -19.72 2.19
CA LEU A 48 8.13 -19.67 2.98
C LEU A 48 7.47 -21.06 3.14
N SER A 49 8.14 -22.15 2.74
CA SER A 49 7.58 -23.52 2.76
C SER A 49 7.27 -24.09 4.14
N GLN A 50 7.72 -23.43 5.20
CA GLN A 50 7.47 -23.83 6.61
C GLN A 50 6.62 -22.79 7.35
N VAL A 51 5.99 -21.86 6.63
CA VAL A 51 5.03 -20.91 7.18
C VAL A 51 3.69 -21.59 7.32
N ASP A 52 3.15 -21.60 8.55
CA ASP A 52 1.85 -22.22 8.85
C ASP A 52 0.68 -21.37 8.34
N ARG A 53 0.86 -20.05 8.40
CA ARG A 53 -0.15 -19.05 8.03
C ARG A 53 0.50 -17.73 7.70
N ILE A 54 -0.07 -17.02 6.72
CA ILE A 54 0.34 -15.67 6.34
C ILE A 54 -0.89 -14.77 6.16
N ASP A 55 -0.78 -13.51 6.56
CA ASP A 55 -1.79 -12.48 6.27
C ASP A 55 -1.19 -11.33 5.44
N THR A 56 -1.98 -10.28 5.20
CA THR A 56 -1.56 -9.09 4.46
C THR A 56 -0.29 -8.44 5.03
N ILE A 57 -0.15 -8.37 6.36
CA ILE A 57 0.99 -7.72 7.01
C ILE A 57 2.23 -8.60 6.91
N GLY A 58 2.10 -9.90 7.17
CA GLY A 58 3.19 -10.86 6.99
C GLY A 58 3.73 -10.87 5.56
N ALA A 59 2.82 -10.95 4.58
CA ALA A 59 3.16 -10.89 3.17
C ALA A 59 3.88 -9.59 2.81
N TRP A 60 3.41 -8.44 3.31
CA TRP A 60 4.05 -7.15 3.06
C TRP A 60 5.44 -7.05 3.68
N ILE A 61 5.64 -7.54 4.91
CA ILE A 61 6.95 -7.57 5.58
C ILE A 61 7.94 -8.39 4.77
N VAL A 62 7.55 -9.61 4.38
CA VAL A 62 8.39 -10.50 3.58
C VAL A 62 8.69 -9.90 2.21
N HIS A 63 7.68 -9.36 1.53
CA HIS A 63 7.83 -8.71 0.24
C HIS A 63 8.83 -7.56 0.31
N ARG A 64 8.67 -6.65 1.28
CA ARG A 64 9.55 -5.50 1.46
C ARG A 64 10.97 -5.92 1.80
N PHE A 65 11.14 -6.95 2.63
CA PHE A 65 12.45 -7.52 2.92
C PHE A 65 13.11 -8.08 1.67
N ALA A 66 12.41 -8.92 0.90
CA ALA A 66 12.95 -9.50 -0.32
C ALA A 66 13.28 -8.43 -1.37
N ALA A 67 12.40 -7.46 -1.58
CA ALA A 67 12.61 -6.35 -2.51
C ALA A 67 13.83 -5.49 -2.13
N ARG A 68 14.07 -5.25 -0.84
CA ARG A 68 15.27 -4.54 -0.36
C ARG A 68 16.56 -5.29 -0.68
N ASN A 69 16.51 -6.62 -0.74
CA ASN A 69 17.69 -7.48 -0.93
C ASN A 69 17.81 -8.04 -2.35
N ASP A 70 16.90 -7.68 -3.27
CA ASP A 70 16.76 -8.32 -4.58
C ASP A 70 16.67 -9.86 -4.50
N ALA A 71 15.97 -10.35 -3.46
CA ALA A 71 15.84 -11.77 -3.18
C ALA A 71 14.59 -12.36 -3.82
N THR A 72 14.69 -13.61 -4.27
CA THR A 72 13.56 -14.40 -4.77
C THR A 72 12.73 -14.96 -3.61
N ILE A 73 11.42 -15.10 -3.77
CA ILE A 73 10.51 -15.65 -2.75
C ILE A 73 9.84 -16.89 -3.32
N ASP A 74 9.90 -18.01 -2.61
CA ASP A 74 9.26 -19.28 -2.98
C ASP A 74 8.65 -19.99 -1.76
N GLY A 75 7.88 -21.05 -1.99
CA GLY A 75 7.43 -21.98 -0.93
C GLY A 75 6.02 -21.73 -0.40
N LEU A 76 5.29 -20.75 -0.93
CA LEU A 76 3.87 -20.60 -0.63
C LEU A 76 3.04 -21.67 -1.34
N ASP A 77 1.91 -22.03 -0.73
CA ASP A 77 0.85 -22.79 -1.40
C ASP A 77 0.02 -21.89 -2.33
N ALA A 78 -0.97 -22.47 -3.02
CA ALA A 78 -1.75 -21.73 -4.01
C ALA A 78 -2.53 -20.54 -3.41
N ASP A 79 -3.12 -20.72 -2.22
CA ASP A 79 -3.89 -19.69 -1.54
C ASP A 79 -2.98 -18.59 -0.99
N GLY A 80 -1.86 -18.97 -0.36
CA GLY A 80 -0.83 -18.05 0.12
C GLY A 80 -0.20 -17.25 -1.02
N GLN A 81 0.09 -17.89 -2.16
CA GLN A 81 0.62 -17.21 -3.35
C GLN A 81 -0.39 -16.20 -3.90
N ASN A 82 -1.68 -16.56 -3.97
CA ASN A 82 -2.72 -15.63 -4.41
C ASN A 82 -2.82 -14.39 -3.52
N LEU A 83 -2.82 -14.58 -2.19
CA LEU A 83 -2.79 -13.47 -1.23
C LEU A 83 -1.54 -12.62 -1.44
N PHE A 84 -0.37 -13.26 -1.55
CA PHE A 84 0.90 -12.58 -1.70
C PHE A 84 0.93 -11.70 -2.96
N ASP A 85 0.50 -12.24 -4.10
CA ASP A 85 0.44 -11.52 -5.37
C ASP A 85 -0.48 -10.28 -5.28
N GLN A 86 -1.60 -10.37 -4.57
CA GLN A 86 -2.48 -9.22 -4.33
C GLN A 86 -1.81 -8.13 -3.49
N VAL A 87 -1.03 -8.52 -2.48
CA VAL A 87 -0.27 -7.58 -1.65
C VAL A 87 0.80 -6.87 -2.48
N VAL A 88 1.58 -7.63 -3.27
CA VAL A 88 2.62 -7.07 -4.16
C VAL A 88 1.99 -6.11 -5.19
N ALA A 89 0.89 -6.50 -5.83
CA ALA A 89 0.21 -5.66 -6.80
C ALA A 89 -0.37 -4.36 -6.19
N SER A 90 -0.65 -4.38 -4.89
CA SER A 90 -1.17 -3.24 -4.13
C SER A 90 -0.06 -2.32 -3.60
N ASP A 91 1.18 -2.79 -3.52
CA ASP A 91 2.36 -1.99 -3.13
C ASP A 91 2.84 -1.10 -4.28
N GLN A 92 1.91 -0.36 -4.88
CA GLN A 92 2.24 0.65 -5.87
C GLN A 92 2.69 1.92 -5.16
N PRO A 93 3.79 2.56 -5.60
CA PRO A 93 4.18 3.85 -5.06
C PRO A 93 3.03 4.83 -5.30
N LEU A 94 2.30 5.16 -4.22
CA LEU A 94 1.29 6.19 -4.22
C LEU A 94 1.93 7.42 -4.83
N ALA A 95 1.37 7.91 -5.94
CA ALA A 95 1.84 9.11 -6.61
C ALA A 95 2.07 10.18 -5.54
N ALA A 96 3.33 10.63 -5.43
CA ALA A 96 3.72 11.56 -4.38
C ALA A 96 2.69 12.68 -4.31
N ARG A 97 2.06 12.83 -3.14
CA ARG A 97 1.03 13.84 -2.93
C ARG A 97 1.56 15.16 -3.48
N GLY A 98 0.86 15.75 -4.44
CA GLY A 98 1.32 16.96 -5.13
C GLY A 98 1.77 18.01 -4.11
N LYS A 99 2.84 18.74 -4.42
CA LYS A 99 3.43 19.73 -3.51
C LYS A 99 2.32 20.60 -2.89
N PRO A 100 2.32 20.80 -1.56
CA PRO A 100 1.29 21.62 -0.91
C PRO A 100 1.25 22.99 -1.58
N VAL A 101 0.06 23.39 -2.02
CA VAL A 101 -0.15 24.70 -2.65
C VAL A 101 0.01 25.76 -1.56
N GLY A 102 0.86 26.76 -1.79
CA GLY A 102 1.07 27.84 -0.82
C GLY A 102 -0.24 28.56 -0.47
N SER A 103 -0.39 29.01 0.78
CA SER A 103 -1.65 29.51 1.34
C SER A 103 -2.32 30.58 0.49
N VAL A 104 -1.55 31.48 -0.12
CA VAL A 104 -2.09 32.54 -1.01
C VAL A 104 -2.73 31.94 -2.26
N LYS A 105 -2.10 30.96 -2.90
CA LYS A 105 -2.63 30.30 -4.10
C LYS A 105 -3.91 29.51 -3.78
N ARG A 106 -3.99 28.94 -2.58
CA ARG A 106 -5.19 28.24 -2.10
C ARG A 106 -6.38 29.19 -1.96
N VAL A 107 -6.19 30.32 -1.26
CA VAL A 107 -7.25 31.33 -1.08
C VAL A 107 -7.71 31.89 -2.41
N LEU A 108 -6.79 32.18 -3.34
CA LEU A 108 -7.16 32.62 -4.69
C LEU A 108 -7.96 31.56 -5.45
N GLY A 109 -7.64 30.28 -5.28
CA GLY A 109 -8.42 29.17 -5.84
C GLY A 109 -9.84 29.15 -5.28
N GLU A 110 -9.99 29.23 -3.95
CA GLU A 110 -11.29 29.24 -3.29
C GLU A 110 -12.17 30.44 -3.72
N ILE A 111 -11.56 31.62 -3.90
CA ILE A 111 -12.26 32.79 -4.45
C ILE A 111 -12.68 32.53 -5.90
N GLY A 112 -11.82 31.96 -6.73
CA GLY A 112 -12.13 31.62 -8.12
C GLY A 112 -13.31 30.65 -8.22
N ASP A 113 -13.31 29.60 -7.41
CA ASP A 113 -14.38 28.61 -7.35
C ASP A 113 -15.72 29.26 -6.94
N ALA A 114 -15.69 30.15 -5.95
CA ALA A 114 -16.87 30.89 -5.51
C ALA A 114 -17.43 31.82 -6.61
N VAL A 115 -16.56 32.49 -7.36
CA VAL A 115 -16.96 33.35 -8.49
C VAL A 115 -17.61 32.51 -9.60
N VAL A 116 -17.02 31.38 -9.97
CA VAL A 116 -17.57 30.48 -11.01
C VAL A 116 -18.93 29.92 -10.58
N LEU A 117 -19.05 29.49 -9.32
CA LEU A 117 -20.32 29.00 -8.78
C LEU A 117 -21.41 30.09 -8.81
N THR A 118 -21.07 31.30 -8.37
CA THR A 118 -22.00 32.43 -8.36
C THR A 118 -22.48 32.77 -9.77
N GLY A 119 -21.56 32.82 -10.74
CA GLY A 119 -21.90 33.08 -12.14
C GLY A 119 -22.83 32.02 -12.74
N ARG A 120 -22.55 30.74 -12.48
CA ARG A 120 -23.43 29.62 -12.91
C ARG A 120 -24.82 29.72 -12.30
N THR A 121 -24.92 30.03 -11.01
CA THR A 121 -26.20 30.20 -10.32
C THR A 121 -26.99 31.38 -10.90
N MET A 122 -26.34 32.53 -11.12
CA MET A 122 -26.97 33.70 -11.71
C MET A 122 -27.52 33.42 -13.12
N LEU A 123 -26.73 32.76 -13.97
CA LEU A 123 -27.19 32.34 -15.30
C LEU A 123 -28.40 31.41 -15.21
N GLY A 124 -28.38 30.45 -14.27
CA GLY A 124 -29.52 29.57 -14.02
C GLY A 124 -30.79 30.33 -13.60
N LEU A 125 -30.66 31.31 -12.70
CA LEU A 125 -31.78 32.14 -12.25
C LEU A 125 -32.35 33.00 -13.38
N LEU A 126 -31.49 33.60 -14.20
CA LEU A 126 -31.91 34.37 -15.38
C LEU A 126 -32.63 33.49 -16.41
N ALA A 127 -32.10 32.30 -16.68
CA ALA A 127 -32.73 31.34 -17.58
C ALA A 127 -34.10 30.90 -17.06
N PHE A 128 -34.22 30.59 -15.77
CA PHE A 128 -35.48 30.24 -15.14
C PHE A 128 -36.51 31.37 -15.20
N LEU A 129 -36.10 32.60 -14.88
CA LEU A 129 -36.97 33.78 -14.98
C LEU A 129 -37.45 33.97 -16.41
N GLY A 130 -36.55 33.89 -17.40
CA GLY A 130 -36.90 33.99 -18.82
C GLY A 130 -37.91 32.94 -19.25
N ALA A 131 -37.70 31.68 -18.88
CA ALA A 131 -38.64 30.60 -19.17
C ALA A 131 -40.02 30.82 -18.54
N THR A 132 -40.06 31.35 -17.31
CA THR A 132 -41.31 31.67 -16.61
C THR A 132 -42.06 32.80 -17.31
N THR A 133 -41.38 33.87 -17.71
CA THR A 133 -42.00 34.97 -18.47
C THR A 133 -42.57 34.49 -19.80
N ILE A 134 -41.87 33.63 -20.53
CA ILE A 134 -42.36 33.05 -21.80
C ILE A 134 -43.59 32.15 -21.57
N ALA A 135 -43.64 31.41 -20.45
CA ALA A 135 -44.73 30.49 -20.17
C ALA A 135 -46.04 31.20 -19.79
N PHE A 136 -45.98 32.41 -19.22
CA PHE A 136 -47.13 33.11 -18.63
C PHE A 136 -47.41 34.51 -19.22
N GLY A 137 -46.59 35.01 -20.15
CA GLY A 137 -46.77 36.29 -20.85
C GLY A 137 -47.16 36.07 -22.31
#